data_AF-A0A7C6WGK5-F1
#
_entry.id   AF-A0A7C6WGK5-F1
#
_cell.length_a   1.000
_cell.length_b   1.000
_cell.length_c   1.000
_cell.angle_alpha   90.00
_cell.angle_beta   90.00
_cell.angle_gamma   90.00
#
_symmetry.space_group_name_H-M   'P 1'
#
loop_
_entity.id
_entity.type
_entity.pdbx_description
1 polymer ?
#
loop_
_entity_poly.entity_id
_entity_poly.type
_entity_poly.pdbx_seq_one_letter_code
_entity_poly.pdbx_strand_id
1 'polypeptide(L)'
;MVKRYKKDLDVSYTLGMTLTIELLKYKLEYVTRIFIHSKLIKNDAYLYIEEVCKKNKIPLIQNDKVFNILAQKENCFVIGEFNKFKADVTKEKNHIVLV
;
A
#
# COMPACT_ATOMS: atom_id res chain seq x y z
N MET A 1 -7.95 -12.14 8.09
CA MET A 1 -8.77 -12.20 6.85
C MET A 1 -8.72 -10.83 6.21
N VAL A 2 -8.32 -10.72 4.94
CA VAL A 2 -8.32 -9.44 4.22
C VAL A 2 -9.76 -9.01 3.98
N LYS A 3 -10.10 -7.77 4.35
CA LYS A 3 -11.44 -7.22 4.21
C LYS A 3 -11.45 -6.19 3.08
N ARG A 4 -12.48 -6.22 2.23
CA ARG A 4 -12.71 -5.11 1.28
C ARG A 4 -12.78 -3.80 2.04
N TYR A 5 -12.27 -2.74 1.42
CA TYR A 5 -12.37 -1.40 1.97
C TYR A 5 -13.80 -1.07 2.40
N LYS A 6 -13.93 -0.53 3.61
CA LYS A 6 -15.14 0.14 4.09
C LYS A 6 -14.73 1.40 4.84
N LYS A 7 -15.62 2.38 4.87
CA LYS A 7 -15.36 3.70 5.49
C LYS A 7 -14.99 3.59 6.97
N ASP A 8 -15.60 2.66 7.67
CA ASP A 8 -15.49 2.37 9.10
C ASP A 8 -14.30 1.49 9.50
N LEU A 9 -13.57 0.89 8.54
CA LEU A 9 -12.37 0.12 8.85
C LEU A 9 -11.17 1.03 9.11
N ASP A 10 -10.30 0.67 10.05
CA ASP A 10 -9.05 1.39 10.32
C ASP A 10 -7.98 1.16 9.25
N VAL A 11 -8.21 0.25 8.31
CA VAL A 11 -7.27 -0.09 7.24
C VAL A 11 -7.71 0.48 5.89
N SER A 12 -6.71 0.82 5.08
CA SER A 12 -6.86 1.16 3.67
C SER A 12 -5.74 0.54 2.84
N TYR A 13 -5.85 0.66 1.53
CA TYR A 13 -5.00 -0.06 0.58
C TYR A 13 -4.49 0.86 -0.52
N THR A 14 -3.18 0.84 -0.80
CA THR A 14 -2.64 1.32 -2.07
C THR A 14 -2.82 0.23 -3.12
N LEU A 15 -3.34 0.58 -4.30
CA LEU A 15 -3.55 -0.37 -5.39
C LEU A 15 -2.55 -0.07 -6.51
N GLY A 16 -1.42 -0.78 -6.51
CA GLY A 16 -0.38 -0.68 -7.52
C GLY A 16 1.02 -0.39 -6.98
N MET A 17 2.02 -0.62 -7.83
CA MET A 17 3.44 -0.48 -7.51
C MET A 17 3.79 0.95 -7.07
N THR A 18 3.50 1.95 -7.90
CA THR A 18 3.86 3.35 -7.66
C THR A 18 3.27 3.89 -6.36
N LEU A 19 1.98 3.67 -6.13
CA LEU A 19 1.30 4.13 -4.91
C LEU A 19 1.91 3.48 -3.66
N THR A 20 2.28 2.21 -3.76
CA THR A 20 2.91 1.49 -2.65
C THR A 20 4.32 2.01 -2.35
N ILE A 21 5.10 2.37 -3.38
CA ILE A 21 6.41 3.01 -3.21
C ILE A 21 6.27 4.36 -2.48
N GLU A 22 5.32 5.20 -2.89
CA GLU A 22 5.11 6.50 -2.25
C GLU A 22 4.65 6.36 -0.79
N LEU A 23 3.78 5.38 -0.51
CA LEU A 23 3.40 5.02 0.86
C LEU A 23 4.63 4.63 1.70
N LEU A 24 5.51 3.76 1.16
CA LEU A 24 6.74 3.34 1.85
C LEU A 24 7.73 4.49 2.06
N LYS A 25 7.78 5.49 1.17
CA LYS A 25 8.66 6.66 1.32
C LYS A 25 8.17 7.65 2.37
N TYR A 26 6.87 7.94 2.39
CA TYR A 26 6.34 9.11 3.11
C TYR A 26 5.48 8.76 4.33
N LYS A 27 5.04 7.50 4.45
CA LYS A 27 4.08 7.03 5.46
C LYS A 27 4.41 5.62 5.95
N LEU A 28 5.69 5.29 5.99
CA LEU A 28 6.21 3.98 6.35
C LEU A 28 5.68 3.49 7.70
N GLU A 29 5.52 4.39 8.66
CA GLU A 29 5.05 4.13 10.01
C GLU A 29 3.63 3.56 10.09
N TYR A 30 2.83 3.76 9.03
CA TYR A 30 1.46 3.26 8.95
C TYR A 30 1.35 1.95 8.17
N VAL A 31 2.41 1.51 7.49
CA VAL A 31 2.41 0.31 6.66
C VAL A 31 2.41 -0.94 7.53
N THR A 32 1.46 -1.82 7.30
CA THR A 32 1.31 -3.05 8.08
C THR A 32 1.79 -4.28 7.34
N ARG A 33 1.58 -4.34 6.02
CA ARG A 33 2.09 -5.41 5.13
C ARG A 33 1.94 -5.02 3.66
N ILE A 34 2.74 -5.65 2.81
CA ILE A 34 2.65 -5.55 1.35
C ILE A 34 2.24 -6.91 0.78
N PHE A 35 1.26 -6.91 -0.11
CA PHE A 35 0.89 -8.07 -0.91
C PHE A 35 1.49 -7.97 -2.31
N ILE A 36 2.01 -9.09 -2.81
CA ILE A 36 2.48 -9.23 -4.19
C ILE A 36 1.72 -10.35 -4.90
N HIS A 37 1.46 -10.17 -6.18
CA HIS A 37 0.85 -11.16 -7.04
C HIS A 37 1.93 -12.04 -7.67
N SER A 38 1.64 -13.32 -7.91
CA SER A 38 2.56 -14.29 -8.53
C SER A 38 3.13 -13.83 -9.88
N LYS A 39 2.29 -13.19 -10.71
CA LYS A 39 2.65 -12.57 -12.00
C LYS A 39 3.50 -11.29 -11.91
N LEU A 40 3.86 -10.83 -10.71
CA LEU A 40 4.68 -9.62 -10.57
C LEU A 40 6.07 -9.83 -11.20
N ILE A 41 6.48 -8.90 -12.06
CA ILE A 41 7.83 -8.88 -12.63
C ILE A 41 8.80 -8.30 -11.59
N LYS A 42 9.89 -9.03 -11.31
CA LYS A 42 10.95 -8.60 -10.40
C LYS A 42 11.88 -7.60 -11.09
N ASN A 43 11.48 -6.34 -11.09
CA ASN A 43 12.27 -5.21 -11.57
C ASN A 43 12.84 -4.40 -10.40
N ASP A 44 13.55 -3.30 -10.70
CA ASP A 44 14.13 -2.42 -9.69
C ASP A 44 13.11 -1.87 -8.68
N ALA A 45 11.88 -1.63 -9.12
CA ALA A 45 10.79 -1.19 -8.25
C ALA A 45 10.41 -2.27 -7.23
N TYR A 46 10.37 -3.55 -7.63
CA TYR A 46 10.19 -4.67 -6.70
C TYR A 46 11.37 -4.79 -5.73
N LEU A 47 12.62 -4.70 -6.23
CA LEU A 47 13.81 -4.80 -5.39
C LEU A 47 13.84 -3.71 -4.31
N TYR A 48 13.44 -2.49 -4.66
CA TYR A 48 13.26 -1.40 -3.70
C TYR A 48 12.25 -1.75 -2.61
N ILE A 49 11.06 -2.25 -2.98
CA ILE A 49 10.04 -2.66 -2.01
C ILE A 49 10.58 -3.77 -1.11
N GLU A 50 11.22 -4.79 -1.68
CA GLU A 50 11.78 -5.92 -0.93
C GLU A 50 12.82 -5.46 0.09
N GLU A 51 13.73 -4.57 -0.30
CA GLU A 51 14.75 -4.01 0.58
C GLU A 51 14.13 -3.20 1.73
N VAL A 52 13.21 -2.28 1.42
CA VAL A 52 12.54 -1.45 2.43
C VAL A 52 11.72 -2.32 3.38
N CYS A 53 11.00 -3.31 2.88
CA CYS A 53 10.21 -4.22 3.71
C CYS A 53 11.11 -5.04 4.64
N LYS A 54 12.21 -5.60 4.13
CA LYS A 54 13.18 -6.37 4.91
C LYS A 54 13.81 -5.52 6.02
N LYS A 55 14.26 -4.30 5.70
CA LYS A 55 14.89 -3.37 6.64
C LYS A 55 13.95 -2.97 7.79
N ASN A 56 12.67 -2.76 7.48
CA ASN A 56 11.67 -2.27 8.44
C ASN A 56 10.78 -3.38 9.03
N LYS A 57 11.10 -4.65 8.76
CA LYS A 57 10.32 -5.82 9.21
C LYS A 57 8.84 -5.76 8.80
N ILE A 58 8.56 -5.18 7.63
CA ILE A 58 7.22 -5.17 7.05
C ILE A 58 7.02 -6.50 6.31
N PRO A 59 5.95 -7.26 6.62
CA PRO A 59 5.66 -8.50 5.91
C PRO A 59 5.41 -8.26 4.42
N LEU A 60 6.16 -8.97 3.57
CA LEU A 60 5.92 -9.07 2.13
C LEU A 60 5.29 -10.44 1.85
N ILE A 61 4.04 -10.47 1.40
CA ILE A 61 3.21 -11.68 1.31
C ILE A 61 2.77 -11.91 -0.14
N GLN A 62 3.12 -13.04 -0.72
CA GLN A 62 2.58 -13.44 -2.01
C GLN A 62 1.17 -14.03 -1.83
N ASN A 63 0.13 -13.38 -2.37
CA ASN A 63 -1.25 -13.86 -2.26
C ASN A 63 -2.18 -13.30 -3.35
N ASP A 64 -2.32 -14.05 -4.44
CA ASP A 64 -3.15 -13.68 -5.60
C ASP A 64 -4.64 -13.50 -5.24
N LYS A 65 -5.16 -14.25 -4.26
CA LYS A 65 -6.58 -14.15 -3.85
C LYS A 65 -6.94 -12.76 -3.34
N VAL A 66 -5.98 -12.06 -2.72
CA VAL A 66 -6.18 -10.71 -2.21
C VAL A 66 -6.46 -9.72 -3.34
N PHE A 67 -5.83 -9.90 -4.49
CA PHE A 67 -6.01 -9.04 -5.66
C PHE A 67 -7.42 -9.18 -6.22
N ASN A 68 -7.96 -10.40 -6.29
CA ASN A 68 -9.36 -10.62 -6.72
C ASN A 68 -10.39 -9.96 -5.79
N ILE A 69 -10.04 -9.77 -4.52
CA ILE A 69 -10.94 -9.16 -3.52
C ILE A 69 -10.83 -7.63 -3.54
N LEU A 70 -9.61 -7.11 -3.59
CA LEU A 70 -9.29 -5.68 -3.38
C LEU A 70 -9.11 -4.88 -4.68
N ALA A 71 -8.58 -5.49 -5.74
CA ALA A 71 -8.32 -4.84 -7.01
C ALA A 71 -9.44 -5.18 -8.00
N GLN A 72 -10.18 -4.17 -8.45
CA GLN A 72 -11.19 -4.31 -9.52
C GLN A 72 -10.59 -4.18 -10.94
N LYS A 73 -9.25 -3.99 -11.05
CA LYS A 73 -8.54 -3.77 -12.31
C LYS A 73 -7.49 -4.87 -12.54
N GLU A 74 -7.35 -5.28 -13.80
CA GLU A 74 -6.48 -6.41 -14.20
C GLU A 74 -4.97 -6.19 -14.01
N ASN A 75 -4.50 -4.93 -13.94
CA ASN A 75 -3.07 -4.59 -13.91
C ASN A 75 -2.52 -4.22 -12.51
N CYS A 76 -3.07 -4.79 -11.44
CA CYS A 76 -2.57 -4.57 -10.08
C CYS A 76 -1.80 -5.81 -9.58
N PHE A 77 -0.49 -5.66 -9.36
CA PHE A 77 0.36 -6.76 -8.87
C PHE A 77 1.03 -6.48 -7.52
N VAL A 78 0.82 -5.29 -6.96
CA VAL A 78 1.29 -4.89 -5.63
C VAL A 78 0.17 -4.15 -4.90
N ILE A 79 -0.08 -4.52 -3.65
CA ILE A 79 -1.01 -3.82 -2.75
C ILE A 79 -0.31 -3.54 -1.42
N GLY A 80 -0.30 -2.28 -0.97
CA GLY A 80 0.15 -1.93 0.38
C GLY A 80 -1.02 -1.77 1.32
N GLU A 81 -1.05 -2.53 2.42
CA GLU A 81 -2.02 -2.34 3.51
C GLU A 81 -1.43 -1.37 4.54
N PHE A 82 -2.19 -0.35 4.90
CA PHE A 82 -1.81 0.61 5.92
C PHE A 82 -2.97 0.99 6.83
N ASN A 83 -2.64 1.38 8.05
CA ASN A 83 -3.60 1.97 8.96
C ASN A 83 -3.92 3.39 8.51
N LYS A 84 -5.20 3.73 8.42
CA LYS A 84 -5.66 5.09 8.20
C LYS A 84 -5.05 5.99 9.27
N PHE A 85 -4.57 7.14 8.85
CA PHE A 85 -3.93 8.11 9.71
C PHE A 85 -4.65 9.45 9.60
N LYS A 86 -4.56 10.25 10.66
CA LYS A 86 -5.02 11.64 10.63
C LYS A 86 -3.94 12.50 9.97
N ALA A 87 -4.37 13.38 9.08
CA ALA A 87 -3.53 14.41 8.49
C ALA A 87 -4.12 15.75 8.90
N ASP A 88 -3.50 16.41 9.87
CA ASP A 88 -4.01 17.68 10.39
C ASP A 88 -3.78 18.82 9.39
N VAL A 89 -4.77 19.70 9.28
CA VAL A 89 -4.70 20.90 8.45
C VAL A 89 -4.03 22.00 9.25
N THR A 90 -2.78 22.34 8.89
CA THR A 90 -1.99 23.36 9.58
C THR A 90 -1.79 24.60 8.70
N LYS A 91 -1.68 25.79 9.28
CA LYS A 91 -1.54 27.04 8.50
C LYS A 91 -0.19 27.14 7.78
N GLU A 92 0.80 26.38 8.23
CA GLU A 92 2.19 26.43 7.81
C GLU A 92 2.49 25.50 6.63
N LYS A 93 1.49 24.76 6.14
CA LYS A 93 1.64 23.78 5.05
C LYS A 93 0.60 24.02 3.97
N ASN A 94 0.96 23.66 2.74
CA ASN A 94 0.02 23.64 1.62
C ASN A 94 -0.94 22.45 1.76
N HIS A 95 -2.22 22.70 1.50
CA HIS A 95 -3.27 21.67 1.52
C HIS A 95 -4.02 21.66 0.19
N ILE A 96 -4.45 20.47 -0.24
CA ILE A 96 -5.25 20.28 -1.44
C ILE A 96 -6.63 19.77 -1.01
N VAL A 97 -7.69 20.38 -1.54
CA VAL A 97 -9.07 19.89 -1.39
C VAL A 97 -9.44 19.15 -2.67
N LEU A 98 -9.80 17.89 -2.53
CA LEU A 98 -10.31 17.05 -3.62
C LEU A 98 -11.81 16.88 -3.40
N VAL A 99 -12.61 17.27 -4.40
CA VAL A 99 -14.09 17.17 -4.40
C VAL A 99 -14.57 16.01 -5.25
#